data_AF-A0AAU5UHF9-F1
#
_entry.id   AF-A0AAU5UHF9-F1
#
_cell.length_a   1.000
_cell.length_b   1.000
_cell.length_c   1.000
_cell.angle_alpha   90.00
_cell.angle_beta   90.00
_cell.angle_gamma   90.00
#
_symmetry.space_group_name_H-M   'P 1'
#
loop_
_entity.id
_entity.type
_entity.pdbx_description
1 polymer ?
#
loop_
_entity_poly.entity_id
_entity_poly.type
_entity_poly.pdbx_seq_one_letter_code
_entity_poly.pdbx_strand_id
1 'polypeptide(L)'
;MLSERDYQDLLDRMQALRSQVAERLSGSLVSNPALAEEINKQLDDLVTAAREADAAGPRPPDRGLAELVGVGPDAAQDFGDVKIPQGVAEYDENVNSERVVAVGDLYYIYQHEKIGVFKVVQRLKQLFEGGAIRLSGGEGAYRLYQFDRRDVLRYTAKDRLAAYRRVLGYGRGLGAGQSRPNTDFHMLFSHFINQVTLFWRDKRISDVIRERALDPSFGSIAVVRRAGLDLRNNLKFTSYGHLNVLRVEVMQLLEECFAILGSEDVKDLFGAANAWDVVDEVLIRYFDVRLQSSPRQRMAVNGRDVLRWLSGNHVMETGRGQFEALLMEIAEPSEEWLTSAQAMSLARRSGTDRVMPWEQLGQSGIAARYSERTPAQMPPSARGPMYPRRGGTGTYRGGQGGVPVRTRP
;
A
#
# COMPACT_ATOMS: atom_id res chain seq x y z
N MET A 1 -32.26 12.16 -17.40
CA MET A 1 -31.38 11.00 -17.68
C MET A 1 -31.56 10.65 -19.14
N LEU A 2 -30.45 10.61 -19.88
CA LEU A 2 -30.44 10.22 -21.29
C LEU A 2 -30.74 8.72 -21.44
N SER A 3 -31.49 8.34 -22.47
CA SER A 3 -31.57 6.95 -22.92
C SER A 3 -30.19 6.46 -23.39
N GLU A 4 -29.97 5.15 -23.52
CA GLU A 4 -28.72 4.63 -24.11
C GLU A 4 -28.49 5.20 -25.51
N ARG A 5 -29.56 5.40 -26.29
CA ARG A 5 -29.51 6.06 -27.60
C ARG A 5 -29.06 7.52 -27.51
N ASP A 6 -29.63 8.30 -26.60
CA ASP A 6 -29.24 9.69 -26.39
C ASP A 6 -27.79 9.81 -25.87
N TYR A 7 -27.34 8.82 -25.08
CA TYR A 7 -25.96 8.72 -24.61
C TYR A 7 -24.98 8.34 -25.74
N GLN A 8 -25.36 7.41 -26.63
CA GLN A 8 -24.59 7.09 -27.83
C GLN A 8 -24.49 8.31 -28.76
N ASP A 9 -25.60 9.01 -29.01
CA ASP A 9 -25.62 10.25 -29.78
C ASP A 9 -24.72 11.33 -29.16
N LEU A 10 -24.70 11.44 -27.82
CA LEU A 10 -23.81 12.34 -27.09
C LEU A 10 -22.33 11.94 -27.26
N LEU A 11 -22.01 10.64 -27.13
CA LEU A 11 -20.65 10.14 -27.37
C LEU A 11 -20.20 10.39 -28.81
N ASP A 12 -21.06 10.15 -29.80
CA ASP A 12 -20.76 10.36 -31.21
C ASP A 12 -20.51 11.84 -31.52
N ARG A 13 -21.33 12.74 -30.95
CA ARG A 13 -21.11 14.19 -31.05
C ARG A 13 -19.80 14.63 -30.40
N MET A 14 -19.44 14.05 -29.26
CA MET A 14 -18.17 14.33 -28.59
C MET A 14 -16.96 13.82 -29.40
N GLN A 15 -17.04 12.63 -29.99
CA GLN A 15 -15.99 12.10 -30.86
C GLN A 15 -15.86 12.93 -32.14
N ALA A 16 -16.98 13.35 -32.74
CA ALA A 16 -16.99 14.24 -33.90
C ALA A 16 -16.36 15.61 -33.57
N LEU A 17 -16.66 16.18 -32.40
CA LEU A 17 -16.03 17.42 -31.92
C LEU A 17 -14.51 17.25 -31.75
N ARG A 18 -14.08 16.16 -31.09
CA ARG A 18 -12.64 15.84 -30.92
C ARG A 18 -11.93 15.69 -32.26
N SER A 19 -12.54 15.00 -33.22
CA SER A 19 -12.01 14.84 -34.57
C SER A 19 -11.88 16.17 -35.31
N GLN A 20 -12.91 17.03 -35.28
CA GLN A 20 -12.87 18.34 -35.93
C GLN A 20 -11.82 19.27 -35.31
N VAL A 21 -11.67 19.25 -33.98
CA VAL A 21 -10.66 20.06 -33.27
C VAL A 21 -9.25 19.58 -33.62
N ALA A 22 -9.02 18.26 -33.62
CA ALA A 22 -7.74 17.67 -34.00
C ALA A 22 -7.37 17.96 -35.47
N GLU A 23 -8.34 17.92 -36.38
CA GLU A 23 -8.12 18.18 -37.80
C GLU A 23 -7.79 19.66 -38.07
N ARG A 24 -8.56 20.59 -37.47
CA ARG A 24 -8.34 22.04 -37.59
C ARG A 24 -7.03 22.51 -36.98
N LEU A 25 -6.58 21.87 -35.91
CA LEU A 25 -5.38 22.26 -35.17
C LEU A 25 -4.18 21.35 -35.48
N SER A 26 -4.29 20.43 -36.44
CA SER A 26 -3.22 19.48 -36.79
C SER A 26 -1.86 20.14 -37.01
N GLY A 27 -1.81 21.27 -37.73
CA GLY A 27 -0.56 22.02 -37.97
C GLY A 27 0.00 22.74 -36.74
N SER A 28 -0.85 23.23 -35.84
CA SER A 28 -0.45 23.93 -34.60
C SER A 28 -0.14 22.96 -33.45
N LEU A 29 -0.79 21.80 -33.41
CA LEU A 29 -0.53 20.72 -32.45
C LEU A 29 0.84 20.08 -32.66
N VAL A 30 1.30 19.97 -33.92
CA VAL A 30 2.64 19.46 -34.26
C VAL A 30 3.74 20.42 -33.78
N SER A 31 3.46 21.72 -33.76
CA SER A 31 4.43 22.75 -33.37
C SER A 31 4.40 23.10 -31.88
N ASN A 32 3.31 22.82 -31.15
CA ASN A 32 3.18 23.19 -29.74
C ASN A 32 2.40 22.12 -28.92
N PRO A 33 3.08 21.16 -28.30
CA PRO A 33 2.44 20.07 -27.54
C PRO A 33 1.70 20.54 -26.28
N ALA A 34 2.12 21.66 -25.67
CA ALA A 34 1.43 22.25 -24.53
C ALA A 34 0.01 22.70 -24.90
N LEU A 35 -0.19 23.13 -26.16
CA LEU A 35 -1.52 23.44 -26.70
C LEU A 35 -2.40 22.19 -26.76
N ALA A 36 -1.82 21.03 -27.11
CA ALA A 36 -2.55 19.76 -27.17
C ALA A 36 -3.04 19.32 -25.78
N GLU A 37 -2.23 19.52 -24.73
CA GLU A 37 -2.63 19.24 -23.36
C GLU A 37 -3.76 20.18 -22.89
N GLU A 38 -3.65 21.48 -23.19
CA GLU A 38 -4.66 22.47 -22.81
C GLU A 38 -6.01 22.23 -23.53
N ILE A 39 -5.98 21.89 -24.82
CA ILE A 39 -7.18 21.57 -25.59
C ILE A 39 -7.86 20.30 -25.07
N ASN A 40 -7.07 19.26 -24.75
CA ASN A 40 -7.62 18.03 -24.17
C ASN A 40 -8.24 18.29 -22.79
N LYS A 41 -7.60 19.14 -21.97
CA LYS A 41 -8.15 19.56 -20.68
C LYS A 41 -9.48 20.28 -20.84
N GLN A 42 -9.56 21.28 -21.73
CA GLN A 42 -10.79 22.02 -21.99
C GLN A 42 -11.91 21.12 -22.52
N LEU A 43 -11.58 20.15 -23.38
CA LEU A 43 -12.52 19.15 -23.84
C LEU A 43 -13.03 18.28 -22.69
N ASP A 44 -12.16 17.77 -21.84
CA ASP A 44 -12.51 16.96 -20.67
C ASP A 44 -13.35 17.73 -19.64
N ASP A 45 -13.07 19.02 -19.43
CA ASP A 45 -13.87 19.91 -18.58
C ASP A 45 -15.29 20.07 -19.13
N LEU A 46 -15.44 20.27 -20.44
CA LEU A 46 -16.75 20.32 -21.11
C LEU A 46 -17.50 18.98 -21.04
N VAL A 47 -16.80 17.85 -21.15
CA VAL A 47 -17.39 16.51 -20.97
C VAL A 47 -17.95 16.35 -19.56
N THR A 48 -17.18 16.77 -18.56
CA THR A 48 -17.54 16.63 -17.15
C THR A 48 -18.75 17.51 -16.82
N ALA A 49 -18.74 18.77 -17.28
CA ALA A 49 -19.87 19.68 -17.13
C ALA A 49 -21.17 19.14 -17.79
N ALA A 50 -21.06 18.50 -18.96
CA ALA A 50 -22.21 17.87 -19.62
C ALA A 50 -22.78 16.71 -18.80
N ARG A 51 -21.92 15.87 -18.20
CA ARG A 51 -22.34 14.76 -17.32
C ARG A 51 -23.01 15.24 -16.04
N GLU A 52 -22.50 16.31 -15.44
CA GLU A 52 -23.08 16.91 -14.23
C GLU A 52 -24.44 17.55 -14.50
N ALA A 53 -24.59 18.25 -15.63
CA ALA A 53 -25.87 18.82 -16.06
C ALA A 53 -26.95 17.74 -16.26
N ASP A 54 -26.56 16.59 -16.79
CA ASP A 54 -27.46 15.44 -16.95
C ASP A 54 -27.86 14.78 -15.62
N ALA A 55 -26.92 14.70 -14.68
CA ALA A 55 -27.18 14.16 -13.34
C ALA A 55 -28.20 15.01 -12.56
N ALA A 56 -28.28 16.31 -12.86
CA ALA A 56 -29.18 17.28 -12.23
C ALA A 56 -30.61 17.30 -12.80
N GLY A 57 -30.89 16.56 -13.89
CA GLY A 57 -32.21 16.52 -14.51
C GLY A 57 -33.29 15.88 -13.59
N PRO A 58 -34.57 16.32 -13.69
CA PRO A 58 -35.65 15.84 -12.83
C PRO A 58 -35.86 14.33 -12.99
N ARG A 59 -35.96 13.62 -11.86
CA ARG A 59 -36.24 12.18 -11.81
C ARG A 59 -37.74 11.94 -12.04
N PRO A 60 -38.15 11.11 -13.02
CA PRO A 60 -39.54 10.72 -13.16
C PRO A 60 -40.00 9.88 -11.95
N PRO A 61 -41.23 10.06 -11.45
CA PRO A 61 -41.69 9.40 -10.24
C PRO A 61 -42.18 7.98 -10.55
N ASP A 62 -41.50 6.95 -10.04
CA ASP A 62 -42.09 5.61 -9.90
C ASP A 62 -42.07 5.19 -8.44
N ARG A 63 -43.26 4.89 -7.92
CA ARG A 63 -43.52 4.45 -6.55
C ARG A 63 -43.28 2.95 -6.40
N GLY A 64 -42.23 2.43 -7.05
CA GLY A 64 -41.40 1.32 -6.57
C GLY A 64 -42.00 -0.09 -6.52
N LEU A 65 -43.09 -0.40 -7.22
CA LEU A 65 -43.67 -1.76 -7.17
C LEU A 65 -43.69 -2.52 -8.51
N ALA A 66 -43.63 -1.83 -9.66
CA ALA A 66 -43.59 -2.47 -10.99
C ALA A 66 -42.15 -2.85 -11.44
N GLU A 67 -41.14 -2.22 -10.85
CA GLU A 67 -39.70 -2.34 -11.18
C GLU A 67 -39.06 -3.68 -10.76
N LEU A 68 -39.73 -4.46 -9.90
CA LEU A 68 -39.19 -5.71 -9.35
C LEU A 68 -39.23 -6.91 -10.33
N VAL A 69 -39.96 -6.82 -11.45
CA VAL A 69 -40.18 -7.97 -12.36
C VAL A 69 -39.94 -7.65 -13.85
N GLY A 70 -39.52 -6.43 -14.20
CA GLY A 70 -39.02 -6.13 -15.55
C GLY A 70 -40.05 -6.16 -16.70
N VAL A 71 -41.35 -6.05 -16.39
CA VAL A 71 -42.46 -5.99 -17.37
C VAL A 71 -43.41 -4.85 -17.01
N GLY A 72 -42.84 -3.69 -16.67
CA GLY A 72 -43.61 -2.47 -16.39
C GLY A 72 -43.82 -1.64 -17.67
N PRO A 73 -44.81 -0.74 -17.70
CA PRO A 73 -45.04 0.17 -18.84
C PRO A 73 -43.84 1.09 -19.15
N ASP A 74 -42.93 1.27 -18.19
CA ASP A 74 -41.67 2.01 -18.31
C ASP A 74 -40.43 1.10 -18.51
N ALA A 75 -40.62 -0.20 -18.77
CA ALA A 75 -39.55 -1.06 -19.24
C ALA A 75 -39.13 -0.61 -20.64
N ALA A 76 -37.82 -0.62 -20.92
CA ALA A 76 -37.29 -0.32 -22.23
C ALA A 76 -38.02 -1.16 -23.29
N GLN A 77 -38.80 -0.51 -24.16
CA GLN A 77 -39.57 -1.20 -25.20
C GLN A 77 -38.64 -1.68 -26.33
N ASP A 78 -37.54 -0.96 -26.53
CA ASP A 78 -36.49 -1.27 -27.48
C ASP A 78 -35.13 -1.45 -26.79
N PHE A 79 -34.24 -2.23 -27.39
CA PHE A 79 -32.92 -2.57 -26.83
C PHE A 79 -32.00 -1.37 -26.53
N GLY A 80 -32.29 -0.17 -27.06
CA GLY A 80 -31.51 1.06 -26.85
C GLY A 80 -32.11 2.05 -25.83
N ASP A 81 -33.22 1.70 -25.17
CA ASP A 81 -33.85 2.51 -24.12
C ASP A 81 -33.44 2.06 -22.72
N VAL A 82 -32.47 1.14 -22.64
CA VAL A 82 -31.98 0.60 -21.38
C VAL A 82 -31.19 1.69 -20.64
N LYS A 83 -31.53 1.89 -19.37
CA LYS A 83 -30.85 2.86 -18.51
C LYS A 83 -29.44 2.37 -18.22
N ILE A 84 -28.43 3.21 -18.46
CA ILE A 84 -27.06 2.94 -18.06
C ILE A 84 -26.96 3.15 -16.53
N PRO A 85 -26.41 2.19 -15.76
CA PRO A 85 -26.19 2.39 -14.33
C PRO A 85 -25.26 3.59 -14.11
N GLN A 86 -25.58 4.42 -13.11
CA GLN A 86 -24.79 5.60 -12.79
C GLN A 86 -23.32 5.23 -12.61
N GLY A 87 -22.44 6.07 -13.14
CA GLY A 87 -21.02 6.02 -12.81
C GLY A 87 -20.83 6.13 -11.29
N VAL A 88 -19.75 5.55 -10.80
CA VAL A 88 -19.40 5.63 -9.37
C VAL A 88 -19.20 7.10 -9.02
N ALA A 89 -20.07 7.65 -8.16
CA ALA A 89 -19.93 9.03 -7.68
C ALA A 89 -18.56 9.22 -7.03
N GLU A 90 -17.88 10.31 -7.39
CA GLU A 90 -16.67 10.75 -6.69
C GLU A 90 -17.06 11.05 -5.24
N TYR A 91 -16.42 10.35 -4.29
CA TYR A 91 -16.76 10.43 -2.87
C TYR A 91 -16.15 11.71 -2.26
N ASP A 92 -16.52 12.05 -1.01
CA ASP A 92 -15.86 13.13 -0.25
C ASP A 92 -14.33 12.88 -0.15
N GLU A 93 -13.59 13.56 -1.01
CA GLU A 93 -12.16 13.34 -1.22
C GLU A 93 -11.30 13.85 -0.06
N ASN A 94 -11.76 14.86 0.67
CA ASN A 94 -11.02 15.43 1.81
C ASN A 94 -10.83 14.37 2.92
N VAL A 95 -11.88 13.58 3.17
CA VAL A 95 -11.85 12.48 4.15
C VAL A 95 -10.92 11.35 3.71
N ASN A 96 -10.73 11.15 2.40
CA ASN A 96 -9.83 10.13 1.85
C ASN A 96 -8.36 10.55 2.00
N SER A 97 -8.06 11.83 1.76
CA SER A 97 -6.71 12.38 1.90
C SER A 97 -6.19 12.28 3.34
N GLU A 98 -6.99 12.69 4.34
CA GLU A 98 -6.60 12.57 5.76
C GLU A 98 -6.28 11.13 6.18
N ARG A 99 -7.06 10.17 5.67
CA ARG A 99 -6.89 8.76 5.95
C ARG A 99 -5.59 8.22 5.36
N VAL A 100 -5.24 8.60 4.13
CA VAL A 100 -3.98 8.20 3.49
C VAL A 100 -2.77 8.78 4.24
N VAL A 101 -2.85 10.05 4.69
CA VAL A 101 -1.83 10.63 5.58
C VAL A 101 -1.68 9.78 6.85
N ALA A 102 -2.79 9.31 7.41
CA ALA A 102 -2.76 8.49 8.61
C ALA A 102 -2.12 7.12 8.40
N VAL A 103 -2.28 6.52 7.23
CA VAL A 103 -1.55 5.31 6.85
C VAL A 103 -0.04 5.58 6.77
N GLY A 104 0.37 6.73 6.21
CA GLY A 104 1.77 7.16 6.19
C GLY A 104 2.39 7.22 7.59
N ASP A 105 1.68 7.86 8.53
CA ASP A 105 2.13 7.92 9.93
C ASP A 105 2.16 6.54 10.59
N LEU A 106 1.16 5.69 10.35
CA LEU A 106 1.15 4.31 10.85
C LEU A 106 2.33 3.48 10.30
N TYR A 107 2.67 3.66 9.02
CA TYR A 107 3.81 3.00 8.39
C TYR A 107 5.13 3.43 9.06
N TYR A 108 5.29 4.72 9.35
CA TYR A 108 6.43 5.25 10.09
C TYR A 108 6.55 4.60 11.47
N ILE A 109 5.45 4.57 12.24
CA ILE A 109 5.42 3.91 13.55
C ILE A 109 5.78 2.42 13.43
N TYR A 110 5.21 1.71 12.44
CA TYR A 110 5.50 0.30 12.23
C TYR A 110 7.00 0.03 12.02
N GLN A 111 7.70 0.88 11.27
CA GLN A 111 9.14 0.70 11.10
C GLN A 111 9.90 0.91 12.42
N HIS A 112 9.49 1.86 13.26
CA HIS A 112 10.07 2.07 14.59
C HIS A 112 9.75 0.92 15.57
N GLU A 113 8.58 0.30 15.44
CA GLU A 113 8.25 -0.96 16.12
C GLU A 113 9.22 -2.08 15.72
N LYS A 114 9.54 -2.20 14.42
CA LYS A 114 10.49 -3.20 13.91
C LYS A 114 11.94 -2.89 14.24
N ILE A 115 12.28 -1.62 14.41
CA ILE A 115 13.57 -1.23 14.98
C ILE A 115 13.64 -1.66 16.45
N GLY A 116 12.53 -1.62 17.17
CA GLY A 116 12.44 -2.07 18.56
C GLY A 116 12.41 -0.93 19.55
N VAL A 117 12.11 0.30 19.13
CA VAL A 117 12.10 1.49 20.00
C VAL A 117 11.20 1.30 21.22
N PHE A 118 9.95 0.88 21.01
CA PHE A 118 9.00 0.62 22.11
C PHE A 118 9.50 -0.50 23.05
N LYS A 119 10.08 -1.57 22.47
CA LYS A 119 10.59 -2.72 23.20
C LYS A 119 11.79 -2.34 24.08
N VAL A 120 12.68 -1.49 23.57
CA VAL A 120 13.85 -0.96 24.29
C VAL A 120 13.41 -0.12 25.47
N VAL A 121 12.51 0.85 25.27
CA VAL A 121 12.03 1.71 26.38
C VAL A 121 11.29 0.90 27.44
N GLN A 122 10.48 -0.08 27.02
CA GLN A 122 9.82 -0.98 27.97
C GLN A 122 10.84 -1.82 28.77
N ARG A 123 11.97 -2.21 28.16
CA ARG A 123 13.06 -2.88 28.88
C ARG A 123 13.77 -1.95 29.85
N LEU A 124 14.03 -0.71 29.47
CA LEU A 124 14.61 0.31 30.35
C LEU A 124 13.72 0.56 31.57
N LYS A 125 12.40 0.68 31.37
CA LYS A 125 11.41 0.76 32.46
C LYS A 125 11.58 -0.42 33.44
N GLN A 126 11.59 -1.65 32.94
CA GLN A 126 11.73 -2.84 33.81
C GLN A 126 13.04 -2.85 34.60
N LEU A 127 14.14 -2.43 33.97
CA LEU A 127 15.45 -2.36 34.63
C LEU A 127 15.48 -1.24 35.68
N PHE A 128 14.80 -0.13 35.42
CA PHE A 128 14.65 0.98 36.35
C PHE A 128 13.85 0.58 37.59
N GLU A 129 12.68 -0.03 37.39
CA GLU A 129 11.83 -0.54 38.48
C GLU A 129 12.53 -1.62 39.31
N GLY A 130 13.32 -2.48 38.65
CA GLY A 130 14.11 -3.52 39.32
C GLY A 130 15.38 -3.00 40.01
N GLY A 131 15.70 -1.71 39.93
CA GLY A 131 16.92 -1.13 40.48
C GLY A 131 18.22 -1.63 39.82
N ALA A 132 18.12 -2.22 38.62
CA ALA A 132 19.25 -2.79 37.90
C ALA A 132 20.10 -1.71 37.17
N ILE A 133 19.52 -0.54 36.91
CA ILE A 133 20.21 0.62 36.34
C ILE A 133 20.29 1.75 37.36
N ARG A 134 21.44 2.44 37.39
CA ARG A 134 21.73 3.50 38.35
C ARG A 134 21.29 4.86 37.82
N LEU A 135 19.97 5.03 37.69
CA LEU A 135 19.35 6.32 37.37
C LEU A 135 18.76 6.90 38.65
N SER A 136 19.23 8.08 39.08
CA SER A 136 18.90 8.63 40.40
C SER A 136 17.92 9.79 40.36
N GLY A 137 18.06 10.70 39.40
CA GLY A 137 17.27 11.93 39.32
C GLY A 137 17.50 12.77 38.06
N GLY A 138 18.05 12.17 37.01
CA GLY A 138 18.20 12.82 35.71
C GLY A 138 16.86 12.90 34.97
N GLU A 139 16.88 13.61 33.85
CA GLU A 139 15.70 13.80 33.01
C GLU A 139 15.11 12.47 32.52
N GLY A 140 15.96 11.51 32.15
CA GLY A 140 15.55 10.17 31.72
C GLY A 140 14.85 9.39 32.82
N ALA A 141 15.37 9.43 34.04
CA ALA A 141 14.74 8.82 35.21
C ALA A 141 13.31 9.36 35.44
N TYR A 142 13.15 10.69 35.37
CA TYR A 142 11.84 11.33 35.54
C TYR A 142 10.87 11.01 34.40
N ARG A 143 11.34 11.01 33.15
CA ARG A 143 10.53 10.62 31.99
C ARG A 143 10.13 9.15 32.03
N LEU A 144 11.02 8.25 32.47
CA LEU A 144 10.69 6.82 32.68
C LEU A 144 9.60 6.64 33.74
N TYR A 145 9.64 7.42 34.83
CA TYR A 145 8.59 7.42 35.84
C TYR A 145 7.24 7.91 35.28
N GLN A 146 7.23 9.00 34.51
CA GLN A 146 6.01 9.49 33.85
C GLN A 146 5.48 8.46 32.83
N PHE A 147 6.39 7.79 32.13
CA PHE A 147 6.08 6.76 31.16
C PHE A 147 5.35 5.59 31.83
N ASP A 148 5.81 5.14 33.00
CA ASP A 148 5.14 4.11 33.77
C ASP A 148 3.75 4.55 34.26
N ARG A 149 3.64 5.75 34.85
CA ARG A 149 2.36 6.24 35.39
C ARG A 149 1.24 6.35 34.34
N ARG A 150 1.59 6.55 33.08
CA ARG A 150 0.64 6.70 31.96
C ARG A 150 0.36 5.39 31.22
N ASP A 151 0.94 4.26 31.64
CA ASP A 151 0.83 2.97 30.93
C ASP A 151 -0.62 2.52 30.72
N VAL A 152 -1.50 2.75 31.71
CA VAL A 152 -2.93 2.37 31.66
C VAL A 152 -3.73 3.14 30.59
N LEU A 153 -3.28 4.35 30.24
CA LEU A 153 -4.01 5.24 29.32
C LEU A 153 -3.56 5.08 27.86
N ARG A 154 -2.59 4.21 27.58
CA ARG A 154 -1.95 4.11 26.26
C ARG A 154 -2.42 2.89 25.47
N TYR A 155 -2.36 3.01 24.15
CA TYR A 155 -2.47 1.87 23.26
C TYR A 155 -1.37 0.85 23.53
N THR A 156 -1.77 -0.40 23.72
CA THR A 156 -0.86 -1.51 23.98
C THR A 156 -0.17 -1.97 22.71
N ALA A 157 0.88 -2.79 22.85
CA ALA A 157 1.51 -3.44 21.69
C ALA A 157 0.51 -4.28 20.87
N LYS A 158 -0.50 -4.87 21.52
CA LYS A 158 -1.55 -5.64 20.85
C LYS A 158 -2.42 -4.77 19.96
N ASP A 159 -2.78 -3.58 20.43
CA ASP A 159 -3.61 -2.63 19.68
C ASP A 159 -2.86 -2.10 18.45
N ARG A 160 -1.58 -1.77 18.61
CA ARG A 160 -0.70 -1.38 17.50
C ARG A 160 -0.55 -2.49 16.46
N LEU A 161 -0.30 -3.73 16.90
CA LEU A 161 -0.20 -4.90 16.01
C LEU A 161 -1.51 -5.17 15.24
N ALA A 162 -2.66 -4.99 15.89
CA ALA A 162 -3.95 -5.11 15.22
C ALA A 162 -4.11 -4.03 14.12
N ALA A 163 -3.69 -2.79 14.39
CA ALA A 163 -3.71 -1.71 13.42
C ALA A 163 -2.77 -1.98 12.22
N TYR A 164 -1.52 -2.39 12.47
CA TYR A 164 -0.57 -2.74 11.39
C TYR A 164 -1.09 -3.86 10.50
N ARG A 165 -1.69 -4.89 11.10
CA ARG A 165 -2.24 -6.02 10.36
C ARG A 165 -3.40 -5.60 9.47
N ARG A 166 -4.33 -4.81 10.02
CA ARG A 166 -5.51 -4.36 9.29
C ARG A 166 -5.17 -3.45 8.12
N VAL A 167 -4.27 -2.48 8.33
CA VAL A 167 -3.99 -1.43 7.34
C VAL A 167 -2.86 -1.82 6.39
N LEU A 168 -1.78 -2.42 6.92
CA LEU A 168 -0.56 -2.71 6.15
C LEU A 168 -0.39 -4.20 5.82
N GLY A 169 -1.23 -5.08 6.40
CA GLY A 169 -1.06 -6.53 6.30
C GLY A 169 0.07 -7.08 7.15
N TYR A 170 0.77 -6.24 7.92
CA TYR A 170 1.96 -6.63 8.64
C TYR A 170 1.64 -7.20 10.03
N GLY A 171 2.33 -8.28 10.40
CA GLY A 171 2.19 -8.93 11.71
C GLY A 171 1.71 -10.38 11.61
N ARG A 172 1.97 -11.16 12.66
CA ARG A 172 1.55 -12.58 12.78
C ARG A 172 0.49 -12.71 13.88
N GLY A 173 -0.40 -13.70 13.78
CA GLY A 173 -1.44 -14.01 14.77
C GLY A 173 -2.89 -13.84 14.26
N LEU A 174 -3.86 -14.38 15.01
CA LEU A 174 -5.27 -14.10 14.78
C LEU A 174 -5.53 -12.69 15.34
N GLY A 175 -5.78 -11.70 14.47
CA GLY A 175 -6.15 -10.35 14.91
C GLY A 175 -7.46 -10.34 15.71
N ALA A 176 -7.97 -9.17 16.06
CA ALA A 176 -9.36 -9.06 16.53
C ALA A 176 -10.27 -9.76 15.51
N GLY A 177 -11.11 -10.69 15.97
CA GLY A 177 -11.71 -11.78 15.16
C GLY A 177 -12.56 -11.37 13.94
N GLN A 178 -12.72 -10.08 13.67
CA GLN A 178 -13.48 -9.53 12.55
C GLN A 178 -12.64 -8.69 11.57
N SER A 179 -11.37 -8.40 11.87
CA SER A 179 -10.52 -7.56 10.99
C SER A 179 -9.69 -8.42 10.05
N ARG A 180 -10.04 -8.42 8.76
CA ARG A 180 -9.22 -9.03 7.71
C ARG A 180 -7.89 -8.28 7.54
N PRO A 181 -6.75 -8.97 7.40
CA PRO A 181 -5.47 -8.33 7.11
C PRO A 181 -5.45 -7.76 5.69
N ASN A 182 -4.80 -6.61 5.49
CA ASN A 182 -4.58 -6.06 4.16
C ASN A 182 -3.36 -6.72 3.48
N THR A 183 -3.58 -7.84 2.80
CA THR A 183 -2.50 -8.61 2.15
C THR A 183 -1.86 -7.88 0.96
N ASP A 184 -2.55 -6.91 0.37
CA ASP A 184 -2.17 -6.34 -0.92
C ASP A 184 -1.28 -5.10 -0.78
N PHE A 185 -1.34 -4.43 0.38
CA PHE A 185 -0.61 -3.18 0.65
C PHE A 185 0.85 -3.23 0.24
N HIS A 186 1.60 -4.22 0.73
CA HIS A 186 3.05 -4.27 0.50
C HIS A 186 3.40 -4.43 -0.98
N MET A 187 2.61 -5.24 -1.70
CA MET A 187 2.79 -5.46 -3.14
C MET A 187 2.48 -4.18 -3.91
N LEU A 188 1.34 -3.54 -3.64
CA LEU A 188 0.92 -2.31 -4.30
C LEU A 188 1.88 -1.15 -4.02
N PHE A 189 2.34 -1.02 -2.78
CA PHE A 189 3.28 0.02 -2.37
C PHE A 189 4.64 -0.17 -3.02
N SER A 190 5.18 -1.39 -2.99
CA SER A 190 6.45 -1.71 -3.66
C SER A 190 6.34 -1.55 -5.17
N HIS A 191 5.19 -1.90 -5.76
CA HIS A 191 4.94 -1.72 -7.18
C HIS A 191 4.92 -0.24 -7.56
N PHE A 192 4.17 0.59 -6.82
CA PHE A 192 4.14 2.03 -7.04
C PHE A 192 5.54 2.66 -6.98
N ILE A 193 6.29 2.39 -5.91
CA ILE A 193 7.67 2.89 -5.78
C ILE A 193 8.57 2.42 -6.94
N ASN A 194 8.47 1.15 -7.35
CA ASN A 194 9.20 0.67 -8.51
C ASN A 194 8.83 1.45 -9.79
N GLN A 195 7.54 1.71 -10.04
CA GLN A 195 7.13 2.49 -11.21
C GLN A 195 7.64 3.93 -11.18
N VAL A 196 7.61 4.59 -10.01
CA VAL A 196 8.16 5.95 -9.84
C VAL A 196 9.67 5.97 -10.14
N THR A 197 10.42 5.03 -9.57
CA THR A 197 11.87 4.96 -9.79
C THR A 197 12.23 4.62 -11.24
N LEU A 198 11.51 3.69 -11.88
CA LEU A 198 11.69 3.37 -13.30
C LEU A 198 11.42 4.59 -14.18
N PHE A 199 10.30 5.28 -13.96
CA PHE A 199 9.93 6.46 -14.72
C PHE A 199 11.02 7.54 -14.70
N TRP A 200 11.57 7.85 -13.52
CA TRP A 200 12.61 8.88 -13.40
C TRP A 200 13.96 8.44 -13.98
N ARG A 201 14.30 7.15 -13.96
CA ARG A 201 15.49 6.65 -14.65
C ARG A 201 15.34 6.72 -16.16
N ASP A 202 14.22 6.26 -16.69
CA ASP A 202 13.92 6.30 -18.11
C ASP A 202 13.86 7.74 -18.62
N LYS A 203 13.31 8.65 -17.81
CA LYS A 203 13.31 10.09 -18.10
C LYS A 203 14.73 10.67 -18.16
N ARG A 204 15.57 10.42 -17.16
CA ARG A 204 16.98 10.88 -17.16
C ARG A 204 17.76 10.37 -18.38
N ILE A 205 17.57 9.10 -18.73
CA ILE A 205 18.18 8.51 -19.94
C ILE A 205 17.64 9.22 -21.19
N SER A 206 16.34 9.43 -21.25
CA SER A 206 15.72 10.11 -22.38
C SER A 206 16.23 11.54 -22.55
N ASP A 207 16.39 12.30 -21.47
CA ASP A 207 16.85 13.69 -21.53
C ASP A 207 18.28 13.81 -22.09
N VAL A 208 19.09 12.74 -21.98
CA VAL A 208 20.43 12.65 -22.56
C VAL A 208 20.41 12.17 -24.01
N ILE A 209 19.52 11.23 -24.36
CA ILE A 209 19.49 10.59 -25.69
C ILE A 209 18.69 11.40 -26.72
N ARG A 210 17.67 12.16 -26.28
CA ARG A 210 16.80 12.90 -27.20
C ARG A 210 17.54 14.09 -27.81
N GLU A 211 17.50 14.18 -29.14
CA GLU A 211 17.99 15.36 -29.89
C GLU A 211 17.02 16.54 -29.81
N ARG A 212 15.74 16.28 -29.54
CA ARG A 212 14.67 17.30 -29.45
C ARG A 212 13.82 17.09 -28.21
N ALA A 213 13.46 18.18 -27.54
CA ALA A 213 12.58 18.14 -26.36
C ALA A 213 11.18 17.54 -26.61
N LEU A 214 10.80 17.40 -27.89
CA LEU A 214 9.49 16.94 -28.36
C LEU A 214 9.39 15.42 -28.50
N ASP A 215 10.50 14.68 -28.45
CA ASP A 215 10.46 13.22 -28.61
C ASP A 215 9.78 12.58 -27.39
N PRO A 216 8.95 11.54 -27.56
CA PRO A 216 8.25 10.88 -26.45
C PRO A 216 9.23 10.36 -25.38
N SER A 217 8.85 10.54 -24.10
CA SER A 217 9.56 9.88 -23.01
C SER A 217 9.43 8.38 -23.05
N PHE A 218 10.54 7.68 -22.83
CA PHE A 218 10.53 6.23 -22.68
C PHE A 218 9.72 5.81 -21.43
N GLY A 219 9.58 6.69 -20.43
CA GLY A 219 8.80 6.44 -19.21
C GLY A 219 7.30 6.71 -19.39
N SER A 220 6.46 5.71 -19.10
CA SER A 220 4.99 5.86 -19.13
C SER A 220 4.44 6.37 -17.80
N ILE A 221 4.08 7.65 -17.78
CA ILE A 221 3.46 8.31 -16.61
C ILE A 221 2.08 7.73 -16.26
N ALA A 222 1.38 7.18 -17.25
CA ALA A 222 0.07 6.54 -17.06
C ALA A 222 0.18 5.30 -16.17
N VAL A 223 1.28 4.53 -16.29
CA VAL A 223 1.53 3.34 -15.44
C VAL A 223 1.78 3.77 -13.99
N VAL A 224 2.55 4.84 -13.78
CA VAL A 224 2.79 5.40 -12.43
C VAL A 224 1.48 5.87 -11.81
N ARG A 225 0.67 6.64 -12.56
CA ARG A 225 -0.63 7.12 -12.09
C ARG A 225 -1.55 5.96 -11.74
N ARG A 226 -1.63 4.93 -12.60
CA ARG A 226 -2.46 3.75 -12.33
C ARG A 226 -2.03 3.03 -11.06
N ALA A 227 -0.73 2.80 -10.87
CA ALA A 227 -0.20 2.16 -9.66
C ALA A 227 -0.51 2.99 -8.39
N GLY A 228 -0.45 4.32 -8.48
CA GLY A 228 -0.84 5.23 -7.40
C GLY A 228 -2.34 5.13 -7.06
N LEU A 229 -3.20 5.12 -8.09
CA LEU A 229 -4.66 4.96 -7.92
C LEU A 229 -5.03 3.61 -7.30
N ASP A 230 -4.39 2.52 -7.74
CA ASP A 230 -4.62 1.18 -7.19
C ASP A 230 -4.23 1.11 -5.71
N LEU A 231 -3.09 1.70 -5.32
CA LEU A 231 -2.68 1.82 -3.93
C LEU A 231 -3.66 2.67 -3.12
N ARG A 232 -4.04 3.86 -3.61
CA ARG A 232 -5.00 4.75 -2.90
C ARG A 232 -6.36 4.07 -2.71
N ASN A 233 -6.84 3.33 -3.70
CA ASN A 233 -8.08 2.57 -3.60
C ASN A 233 -8.00 1.49 -2.51
N ASN A 234 -6.88 0.75 -2.42
CA ASN A 234 -6.66 -0.21 -1.34
C ASN A 234 -6.65 0.46 0.05
N LEU A 235 -6.02 1.63 0.17
CA LEU A 235 -5.96 2.38 1.43
C LEU A 235 -7.33 2.92 1.84
N LYS A 236 -8.17 3.34 0.90
CA LYS A 236 -9.55 3.80 1.15
C LYS A 236 -10.36 2.78 1.94
N PHE A 237 -10.23 1.49 1.62
CA PHE A 237 -10.97 0.40 2.25
C PHE A 237 -10.33 -0.18 3.50
N THR A 238 -9.17 0.31 3.93
CA THR A 238 -8.45 -0.28 5.08
C THR A 238 -8.15 0.73 6.19
N SER A 239 -8.25 2.02 5.89
CA SER A 239 -7.89 3.15 6.76
C SER A 239 -9.03 3.71 7.64
N TYR A 240 -10.23 3.12 7.63
CA TYR A 240 -11.37 3.60 8.43
C TYR A 240 -11.22 3.34 9.95
N GLY A 241 -12.20 3.81 10.75
CA GLY A 241 -12.26 3.54 12.19
C GLY A 241 -11.35 4.44 13.03
N HIS A 242 -10.88 3.95 14.17
CA HIS A 242 -10.08 4.73 15.13
C HIS A 242 -8.62 5.00 14.68
N LEU A 243 -8.26 4.77 13.41
CA LEU A 243 -6.87 4.88 12.95
C LEU A 243 -6.30 6.28 13.19
N ASN A 244 -7.10 7.31 12.89
CA ASN A 244 -6.70 8.71 13.03
C ASN A 244 -6.36 9.06 14.49
N VAL A 245 -7.09 8.52 15.46
CA VAL A 245 -6.83 8.75 16.89
C VAL A 245 -5.59 7.95 17.33
N LEU A 246 -5.54 6.66 16.96
CA LEU A 246 -4.42 5.79 17.30
C LEU A 246 -3.09 6.33 16.79
N ARG A 247 -3.02 6.85 15.56
CA ARG A 247 -1.77 7.41 15.04
C ARG A 247 -1.28 8.60 15.85
N VAL A 248 -2.17 9.46 16.35
CA VAL A 248 -1.78 10.69 17.07
C VAL A 248 -1.18 10.30 18.41
N GLU A 249 -1.89 9.47 19.17
CA GLU A 249 -1.43 9.00 20.47
C GLU A 249 -0.14 8.17 20.37
N VAL A 250 -0.03 7.29 19.37
CA VAL A 250 1.16 6.46 19.20
C VAL A 250 2.36 7.26 18.66
N MET A 251 2.14 8.32 17.87
CA MET A 251 3.21 9.26 17.51
C MET A 251 3.73 10.01 18.73
N GLN A 252 2.85 10.47 19.62
CA GLN A 252 3.26 11.09 20.89
C GLN A 252 4.01 10.10 21.78
N LEU A 253 3.57 8.85 21.83
CA LEU A 253 4.29 7.78 22.53
C LEU A 253 5.69 7.57 21.96
N LEU A 254 5.82 7.57 20.63
CA LEU A 254 7.11 7.43 19.96
C LEU A 254 8.03 8.62 20.25
N GLU A 255 7.51 9.85 20.25
CA GLU A 255 8.24 11.05 20.64
C GLU A 255 8.72 10.96 22.09
N GLU A 256 7.84 10.53 23.01
CA GLU A 256 8.20 10.32 24.42
C GLU A 256 9.29 9.25 24.57
N CYS A 257 9.22 8.15 23.79
CA CYS A 257 10.27 7.14 23.75
C CYS A 257 11.62 7.74 23.34
N PHE A 258 11.67 8.54 22.27
CA PHE A 258 12.92 9.19 21.85
C PHE A 258 13.43 10.20 22.87
N ALA A 259 12.53 10.90 23.55
CA ALA A 259 12.93 11.85 24.57
C ALA A 259 13.50 11.18 25.82
N ILE A 260 13.04 9.96 26.15
CA ILE A 260 13.69 9.10 27.17
C ILE A 260 15.06 8.62 26.68
N LEU A 261 15.13 8.09 25.45
CA LEU A 261 16.37 7.52 24.92
C LEU A 261 17.46 8.57 24.66
N GLY A 262 17.04 9.82 24.39
CA GLY A 262 17.93 10.94 24.13
C GLY A 262 18.37 11.71 25.37
N SER A 263 17.90 11.36 26.56
CA SER A 263 18.31 12.06 27.78
C SER A 263 19.78 11.76 28.11
N GLU A 264 20.51 12.75 28.62
CA GLU A 264 21.96 12.62 28.90
C GLU A 264 22.26 11.46 29.86
N ASP A 265 21.47 11.31 30.93
CA ASP A 265 21.63 10.24 31.91
C ASP A 265 21.44 8.82 31.33
N VAL A 266 20.55 8.67 30.33
CA VAL A 266 20.34 7.40 29.63
C VAL A 266 21.46 7.15 28.62
N LYS A 267 21.90 8.18 27.89
CA LYS A 267 23.04 8.06 26.97
C LYS A 267 24.33 7.67 27.70
N ASP A 268 24.62 8.34 28.82
CA ASP A 268 25.79 8.07 29.67
C ASP A 268 25.79 6.64 30.22
N LEU A 269 24.62 6.12 30.62
CA LEU A 269 24.46 4.75 31.13
C LEU A 269 24.90 3.69 30.10
N PHE A 270 24.69 3.95 28.81
CA PHE A 270 25.03 3.02 27.74
C PHE A 270 26.34 3.37 27.02
N GLY A 271 26.92 4.54 27.25
CA GLY A 271 28.08 5.06 26.52
C GLY A 271 27.72 5.45 25.08
N ALA A 272 26.50 5.92 24.87
CA ALA A 272 25.91 6.22 23.56
C ALA A 272 26.08 7.70 23.21
N ALA A 273 26.32 8.03 21.93
CA ALA A 273 26.40 9.42 21.50
C ALA A 273 25.01 10.00 21.18
N ASN A 274 24.07 9.16 20.76
CA ASN A 274 22.71 9.55 20.40
C ASN A 274 21.67 8.48 20.81
N ALA A 275 20.39 8.81 20.70
CA ALA A 275 19.28 7.92 21.10
C ALA A 275 19.24 6.60 20.31
N TRP A 276 19.74 6.56 19.07
CA TRP A 276 19.81 5.34 18.28
C TRP A 276 20.89 4.38 18.76
N ASP A 277 22.04 4.92 19.15
CA ASP A 277 23.10 4.10 19.75
C ASP A 277 22.59 3.44 21.05
N VAL A 278 21.77 4.15 21.84
CA VAL A 278 21.10 3.55 23.02
C VAL A 278 20.19 2.39 22.62
N VAL A 279 19.40 2.55 21.55
CA VAL A 279 18.53 1.47 21.04
C VAL A 279 19.35 0.25 20.65
N ASP A 280 20.42 0.44 19.89
CA ASP A 280 21.28 -0.65 19.43
C ASP A 280 22.00 -1.34 20.60
N GLU A 281 22.54 -0.58 21.55
CA GLU A 281 23.18 -1.13 22.76
C GLU A 281 22.22 -1.95 23.62
N VAL A 282 20.98 -1.47 23.84
CA VAL A 282 19.99 -2.21 24.63
C VAL A 282 19.54 -3.47 23.87
N LEU A 283 19.36 -3.41 22.55
CA LEU A 283 19.00 -4.58 21.74
C LEU A 283 20.08 -5.67 21.76
N ILE A 284 21.36 -5.28 21.69
CA ILE A 284 22.48 -6.20 21.76
C ILE A 284 22.57 -6.80 23.17
N ARG A 285 22.61 -5.95 24.21
CA ARG A 285 22.86 -6.40 25.60
C ARG A 285 21.74 -7.24 26.20
N TYR A 286 20.48 -6.94 25.89
CA TYR A 286 19.33 -7.57 26.56
C TYR A 286 18.48 -8.47 25.67
N PHE A 287 18.63 -8.38 24.35
CA PHE A 287 17.82 -9.16 23.42
C PHE A 287 18.64 -10.00 22.44
N ASP A 288 19.97 -9.89 22.45
CA ASP A 288 20.87 -10.57 21.50
C ASP A 288 20.47 -10.34 20.04
N VAL A 289 19.98 -9.13 19.74
CA VAL A 289 19.57 -8.73 18.39
C VAL A 289 20.54 -7.67 17.88
N ARG A 290 21.23 -7.99 16.78
CA ARG A 290 21.95 -7.00 15.97
C ARG A 290 21.07 -6.61 14.79
N LEU A 291 20.51 -5.41 14.83
CA LEU A 291 19.65 -4.90 13.77
C LEU A 291 20.37 -3.84 12.95
N GLN A 292 20.20 -3.88 11.63
CA GLN A 292 20.54 -2.73 10.78
C GLN A 292 19.41 -1.69 10.90
N SER A 293 19.56 -0.76 11.84
CA SER A 293 18.58 0.30 12.14
C SER A 293 18.49 1.33 11.00
N SER A 294 19.62 1.70 10.40
CA SER A 294 19.70 2.72 9.33
C SER A 294 18.81 2.45 8.10
N PRO A 295 18.84 1.26 7.44
CA PRO A 295 17.93 0.97 6.32
C PRO A 295 16.45 1.07 6.71
N ARG A 296 16.08 0.62 7.92
CA ARG A 296 14.68 0.73 8.39
C ARG A 296 14.26 2.17 8.64
N GLN A 297 15.14 3.01 9.17
CA GLN A 297 14.86 4.42 9.39
C GLN A 297 14.62 5.14 8.05
N ARG A 298 15.48 4.89 7.06
CA ARG A 298 15.30 5.44 5.70
C ARG A 298 14.01 4.94 5.07
N MET A 299 13.68 3.66 5.21
CA MET A 299 12.37 3.16 4.78
C MET A 299 11.23 3.88 5.49
N ALA A 300 11.33 4.14 6.80
CA ALA A 300 10.29 4.80 7.58
C ALA A 300 9.99 6.22 7.07
N VAL A 301 11.03 7.04 6.94
CA VAL A 301 10.91 8.45 6.51
C VAL A 301 10.43 8.51 5.07
N ASN A 302 11.18 7.90 4.15
CA ASN A 302 10.86 7.98 2.73
C ASN A 302 9.51 7.32 2.40
N GLY A 303 9.19 6.21 3.06
CA GLY A 303 7.92 5.53 2.84
C GLY A 303 6.73 6.36 3.36
N ARG A 304 6.90 7.09 4.46
CA ARG A 304 5.90 8.04 4.96
C ARG A 304 5.72 9.20 3.99
N ASP A 305 6.80 9.75 3.45
CA ASP A 305 6.75 10.90 2.54
C ASP A 305 6.05 10.52 1.23
N VAL A 306 6.37 9.35 0.66
CA VAL A 306 5.68 8.81 -0.52
C VAL A 306 4.17 8.62 -0.25
N LEU A 307 3.79 8.08 0.92
CA LEU A 307 2.38 7.89 1.28
C LEU A 307 1.66 9.22 1.51
N ARG A 308 2.35 10.23 2.09
CA ARG A 308 1.80 11.58 2.27
C ARG A 308 1.59 12.28 0.94
N TRP A 309 2.54 12.17 0.03
CA TRP A 309 2.39 12.70 -1.33
C TRP A 309 1.16 12.08 -2.01
N LEU A 310 0.96 10.76 -1.90
CA LEU A 310 -0.20 10.06 -2.48
C LEU A 310 -1.56 10.55 -1.95
N SER A 311 -1.59 11.19 -0.78
CA SER A 311 -2.81 11.78 -0.22
C SER A 311 -3.29 13.03 -0.99
N GLY A 312 -2.43 13.64 -1.80
CA GLY A 312 -2.80 14.84 -2.57
C GLY A 312 -3.83 14.57 -3.66
N ASN A 313 -4.55 15.61 -4.08
CA ASN A 313 -5.58 15.53 -5.14
C ASN A 313 -4.98 15.35 -6.55
N HIS A 314 -3.70 15.68 -6.72
CA HIS A 314 -2.98 15.62 -7.99
C HIS A 314 -2.93 14.23 -8.66
N VAL A 315 -3.12 13.14 -7.90
CA VAL A 315 -3.16 11.77 -8.46
C VAL A 315 -4.42 11.54 -9.30
N MET A 316 -5.49 12.30 -9.00
CA MET A 316 -6.78 12.22 -9.70
C MET A 316 -6.85 13.19 -10.88
N GLU A 317 -6.13 14.31 -10.82
CA GLU A 317 -6.15 15.34 -11.86
C GLU A 317 -5.58 14.82 -13.20
N THR A 318 -6.27 15.14 -14.29
CA THR A 318 -5.98 14.59 -15.63
C THR A 318 -4.68 15.13 -16.23
N GLY A 319 -4.24 16.33 -15.82
CA GLY A 319 -3.09 17.04 -16.37
C GLY A 319 -1.77 16.27 -16.26
N ARG A 320 -1.14 15.99 -17.40
CA ARG A 320 0.13 15.24 -17.46
C ARG A 320 1.29 16.04 -16.90
N GLY A 321 1.53 17.26 -17.40
CA GLY A 321 2.66 18.09 -16.97
C GLY A 321 2.63 18.43 -15.48
N GLN A 322 1.45 18.72 -14.92
CA GLN A 322 1.29 19.02 -13.50
C GLN A 322 1.59 17.80 -12.62
N PHE A 323 1.07 16.63 -12.98
CA PHE A 323 1.36 15.39 -12.26
C PHE A 323 2.84 15.04 -12.32
N GLU A 324 3.49 15.24 -13.47
CA GLU A 324 4.93 15.00 -13.65
C GLU A 324 5.80 15.92 -12.78
N ALA A 325 5.45 17.20 -12.70
CA ALA A 325 6.15 18.16 -11.86
C ALA A 325 6.05 17.79 -10.37
N LEU A 326 4.86 17.40 -9.92
CA LEU A 326 4.63 16.98 -8.52
C LEU A 326 5.30 15.64 -8.22
N LEU A 327 5.39 14.73 -9.20
CA LEU A 327 6.07 13.43 -9.05
C LEU A 327 7.57 13.58 -8.76
N MET A 328 8.17 14.74 -9.06
CA MET A 328 9.58 15.01 -8.78
C MET A 328 9.88 14.99 -7.27
N GLU A 329 8.93 15.43 -6.45
CA GLU A 329 9.08 15.48 -4.99
C GLU A 329 9.39 14.11 -4.38
N ILE A 330 8.79 13.05 -4.93
CA ILE A 330 8.96 11.68 -4.43
C ILE A 330 9.98 10.85 -5.21
N ALA A 331 10.68 11.44 -6.18
CA ALA A 331 11.66 10.71 -7.00
C ALA A 331 12.81 10.13 -6.16
N GLU A 332 13.46 10.97 -5.37
CA GLU A 332 14.55 10.59 -4.48
C GLU A 332 14.07 9.75 -3.29
N PRO A 333 13.00 10.12 -2.55
CA PRO A 333 12.43 9.26 -1.52
C PRO A 333 12.10 7.85 -2.02
N SER A 334 11.57 7.71 -3.23
CA SER A 334 11.27 6.40 -3.83
C SER A 334 12.52 5.56 -4.10
N GLU A 335 13.60 6.15 -4.62
CA GLU A 335 14.88 5.46 -4.84
C GLU A 335 15.53 5.03 -3.51
N GLU A 336 15.56 5.93 -2.52
CA GLU A 336 16.12 5.65 -1.20
C GLU A 336 15.32 4.58 -0.45
N TRP A 337 14.00 4.62 -0.53
CA TRP A 337 13.14 3.57 0.02
C TRP A 337 13.42 2.23 -0.65
N LEU A 338 13.50 2.19 -1.98
CA LEU A 338 13.71 0.96 -2.74
C LEU A 338 15.08 0.34 -2.44
N THR A 339 16.12 1.16 -2.38
CA THR A 339 17.48 0.74 -2.02
C THR A 339 17.52 0.18 -0.61
N SER A 340 16.87 0.87 0.34
CA SER A 340 16.78 0.40 1.73
C SER A 340 15.99 -0.90 1.85
N ALA A 341 14.88 -1.03 1.13
CA ALA A 341 14.07 -2.25 1.08
C ALA A 341 14.83 -3.43 0.48
N GLN A 342 15.69 -3.20 -0.53
CA GLN A 342 16.54 -4.22 -1.13
C GLN A 342 17.64 -4.69 -0.18
N ALA A 343 18.31 -3.78 0.51
CA ALA A 343 19.30 -4.12 1.55
C ALA A 343 18.70 -5.06 2.61
N MET A 344 17.39 -4.95 2.83
CA MET A 344 16.61 -5.76 3.76
C MET A 344 15.90 -6.97 3.13
N SER A 345 16.08 -7.22 1.83
CA SER A 345 15.37 -8.26 1.06
C SER A 345 13.84 -8.18 1.15
N LEU A 346 13.29 -6.98 1.36
CA LEU A 346 11.86 -6.72 1.44
C LEU A 346 11.25 -6.37 0.07
N ALA A 347 12.03 -5.81 -0.85
CA ALA A 347 11.58 -5.50 -2.20
C ALA A 347 12.63 -5.93 -3.23
N ARG A 348 12.17 -6.24 -4.45
CA ARG A 348 13.03 -6.49 -5.62
C ARG A 348 12.95 -5.31 -6.57
N ARG A 349 14.06 -4.99 -7.23
CA ARG A 349 14.07 -4.03 -8.34
C ARG A 349 13.41 -4.67 -9.54
N SER A 350 12.47 -3.98 -10.16
CA SER A 350 12.04 -4.36 -11.50
C SER A 350 13.18 -4.07 -12.50
N GLY A 351 13.55 -5.04 -13.34
CA GLY A 351 14.53 -4.88 -14.43
C GLY A 351 15.95 -5.42 -14.21
N THR A 352 16.31 -5.92 -13.02
CA THR A 352 17.67 -6.48 -12.78
C THR A 352 17.92 -7.85 -13.41
N ASP A 353 16.88 -8.60 -13.79
CA ASP A 353 17.03 -9.94 -14.39
C ASP A 353 17.45 -9.91 -15.87
N ARG A 354 17.50 -8.74 -16.53
CA ARG A 354 17.75 -8.64 -17.98
C ARG A 354 19.08 -8.03 -18.40
N VAL A 355 19.93 -7.61 -17.46
CA VAL A 355 21.26 -7.07 -17.80
C VAL A 355 22.32 -7.85 -17.04
N MET A 356 22.55 -9.09 -17.48
CA MET A 356 23.85 -9.72 -17.27
C MET A 356 24.85 -8.98 -18.16
N PRO A 357 26.02 -8.58 -17.65
CA PRO A 357 27.08 -8.03 -18.47
C PRO A 357 27.41 -9.01 -19.60
N TRP A 358 27.40 -8.50 -20.83
CA TRP A 358 27.76 -9.23 -22.06
C TRP A 358 29.10 -10.01 -21.96
N GLU A 359 29.97 -9.62 -21.02
CA GLU A 359 31.27 -10.24 -20.75
C GLU A 359 31.19 -11.66 -20.15
N GLN A 360 30.04 -12.13 -19.66
CA GLN A 360 29.90 -13.52 -19.16
C GLN A 360 29.51 -14.57 -20.22
N LEU A 361 29.32 -14.18 -21.50
CA LEU A 361 28.90 -15.07 -22.58
C LEU A 361 30.01 -15.44 -23.59
N GLY A 362 31.28 -15.33 -23.21
CA GLY A 362 32.38 -15.56 -24.15
C GLY A 362 33.70 -16.01 -23.56
N GLN A 363 33.74 -17.17 -22.88
CA GLN A 363 34.91 -18.06 -22.85
C GLN A 363 34.58 -19.40 -22.18
N SER A 364 34.03 -20.33 -22.97
CA SER A 364 34.32 -21.76 -22.87
C SER A 364 33.71 -22.47 -24.08
N GLY A 365 34.38 -22.29 -25.23
CA GLY A 365 34.20 -23.21 -26.34
C GLY A 365 34.77 -24.57 -25.95
N ILE A 366 33.95 -25.47 -25.44
CA ILE A 366 34.09 -26.91 -25.63
C ILE A 366 32.70 -27.47 -25.88
N ALA A 367 32.50 -27.94 -27.10
CA ALA A 367 31.27 -28.56 -27.57
C ALA A 367 30.92 -29.80 -26.72
N ALA A 368 29.81 -29.74 -25.97
CA ALA A 368 29.11 -30.92 -25.49
C ALA A 368 27.89 -31.15 -26.37
N ARG A 369 27.89 -32.32 -27.02
CA ARG A 369 26.89 -32.74 -28.01
C ARG A 369 25.46 -32.68 -27.44
N TYR A 370 24.56 -32.12 -28.26
CA TYR A 370 23.13 -32.38 -28.19
C TYR A 370 22.90 -33.90 -28.19
N SER A 371 22.25 -34.41 -27.14
CA SER A 371 21.57 -35.70 -27.20
C SER A 371 20.10 -35.45 -26.91
N GLU A 372 19.30 -35.53 -27.98
CA GLU A 372 17.86 -35.62 -27.92
C GLU A 372 17.49 -36.85 -27.08
N ARG A 373 16.65 -36.67 -26.05
CA ARG A 373 15.98 -37.80 -25.37
C ARG A 373 14.51 -37.81 -25.75
N THR A 374 14.21 -38.67 -26.71
CA THR A 374 12.89 -39.24 -27.01
C THR A 374 12.38 -40.06 -25.80
N PRO A 375 11.06 -40.22 -25.61
CA PRO A 375 10.48 -40.76 -24.39
C PRO A 375 10.32 -42.28 -24.49
N ALA A 376 11.13 -43.04 -23.76
CA ALA A 376 10.83 -44.41 -23.35
C ALA A 376 11.82 -44.87 -22.27
N GLN A 377 11.33 -45.75 -21.38
CA GLN A 377 12.06 -46.50 -20.34
C GLN A 377 12.15 -45.87 -18.94
N MET A 378 11.07 -46.05 -18.17
CA MET A 378 11.16 -46.18 -16.71
C MET A 378 11.69 -47.58 -16.32
N PRO A 379 12.56 -47.69 -15.33
CA PRO A 379 12.74 -48.91 -14.53
C PRO A 379 12.07 -48.79 -13.13
N PRO A 380 11.88 -49.92 -12.42
CA PRO A 380 10.71 -50.14 -11.58
C PRO A 380 10.86 -49.75 -10.10
N SER A 381 9.68 -49.67 -9.49
CA SER A 381 9.34 -49.41 -8.09
C SER A 381 10.21 -50.05 -7.01
N ALA A 382 10.52 -49.27 -5.97
CA ALA A 382 10.73 -49.75 -4.60
C ALA A 382 9.62 -49.18 -3.70
N ARG A 383 8.78 -50.08 -3.16
CA ARG A 383 7.66 -49.82 -2.25
C ARG A 383 8.16 -49.55 -0.82
N GLY A 384 7.52 -48.62 -0.12
CA GLY A 384 7.57 -48.41 1.33
C GLY A 384 6.31 -47.70 1.81
N PRO A 385 5.86 -47.90 3.07
CA PRO A 385 4.57 -48.55 3.33
C PRO A 385 3.33 -47.65 3.35
N MET A 386 2.26 -48.19 2.75
CA MET A 386 0.87 -47.75 2.84
C MET A 386 0.31 -47.90 4.26
N TYR A 387 -0.26 -46.83 4.80
CA TYR A 387 -1.21 -46.92 5.90
C TYR A 387 -2.61 -47.31 5.36
N PRO A 388 -3.31 -48.28 5.96
CA PRO A 388 -4.63 -48.69 5.47
C PRO A 388 -5.70 -47.65 5.80
N ARG A 389 -6.35 -47.14 4.75
CA ARG A 389 -7.56 -46.31 4.82
C ARG A 389 -8.77 -47.25 4.94
N ARG A 390 -9.34 -47.35 6.14
CA ARG A 390 -10.59 -48.11 6.38
C ARG A 390 -11.79 -47.19 6.18
N GLY A 391 -12.38 -47.22 4.99
CA GLY A 391 -13.76 -46.79 4.77
C GLY A 391 -14.68 -48.00 4.83
N GLY A 392 -15.81 -47.89 5.52
CA GLY A 392 -16.80 -48.96 5.59
C GLY A 392 -18.00 -48.59 6.46
N THR A 393 -19.04 -48.13 5.78
CA THR A 393 -20.45 -48.01 6.18
C THR A 393 -21.03 -49.23 6.91
N GLY A 394 -22.05 -49.00 7.76
CA GLY A 394 -23.01 -50.01 8.24
C GLY A 394 -23.21 -49.97 9.76
N THR A 395 -24.25 -49.28 10.27
CA THR A 395 -25.58 -49.80 10.65
C THR A 395 -25.67 -50.41 12.06
N TYR A 396 -26.74 -49.99 12.78
CA TYR A 396 -27.34 -50.54 14.01
C TYR A 396 -26.63 -50.28 15.36
N ARG A 397 -27.26 -50.20 16.54
CA ARG A 397 -28.63 -49.92 17.06
C ARG A 397 -28.57 -50.23 18.57
N GLY A 398 -29.13 -49.36 19.42
CA GLY A 398 -29.46 -49.64 20.83
C GLY A 398 -28.26 -49.60 21.79
N GLY A 399 -28.36 -49.16 23.04
CA GLY A 399 -29.51 -48.87 23.90
C GLY A 399 -29.08 -49.18 25.33
N GLN A 400 -29.60 -48.41 26.31
CA GLN A 400 -29.45 -48.60 27.77
C GLN A 400 -28.02 -48.42 28.30
N GLY A 401 -27.76 -47.81 29.45
CA GLY A 401 -28.59 -47.33 30.54
C GLY A 401 -27.65 -47.07 31.73
N GLY A 402 -28.11 -46.33 32.74
CA GLY A 402 -27.49 -46.37 34.07
C GLY A 402 -26.77 -45.10 34.51
N VAL A 403 -27.58 -44.16 34.98
CA VAL A 403 -27.22 -43.24 36.07
C VAL A 403 -26.93 -44.07 37.34
N PRO A 404 -26.05 -43.63 38.25
CA PRO A 404 -26.58 -43.39 39.59
C PRO A 404 -26.14 -42.04 40.17
N VAL A 405 -27.18 -41.32 40.59
CA VAL A 405 -27.18 -40.29 41.62
C VAL A 405 -26.97 -40.97 42.97
N ARG A 406 -26.14 -40.40 43.85
CA ARG A 406 -26.46 -40.07 45.27
C ARG A 406 -25.18 -39.69 46.03
N THR A 407 -25.01 -38.40 46.34
CA THR A 407 -25.37 -37.69 47.58
C THR A 407 -24.31 -37.77 48.68
N ARG A 408 -23.85 -36.57 49.03
CA ARG A 408 -23.26 -36.04 50.28
C ARG A 408 -23.66 -36.80 51.56
N PRO A 409 -22.84 -36.75 52.63
CA PRO A 409 -22.60 -35.52 53.41
C PRO A 409 -21.43 -34.65 52.96
#